data_AF-A0AAD4Z1P4-F1
#
_entry.id   AF-A0AAD4Z1P4-F1
#
_cell.length_a   1.000
_cell.length_b   1.000
_cell.length_c   1.000
_cell.angle_alpha   90.00
_cell.angle_beta   90.00
_cell.angle_gamma   90.00
#
_symmetry.space_group_name_H-M   'P 1'
#
loop_
_entity.id
_entity.type
_entity.pdbx_description
1 polymer ?
#
loop_
_entity_poly.entity_id
_entity_poly.type
_entity_poly.pdbx_seq_one_letter_code
_entity_poly.pdbx_strand_id
1 'polypeptide(L)'
;MNRSAVSVFQFLSFSEFEHSSIAATMKKMFDLSSNFLTLRDAWAGTFEHVVGQLTSPRTDCPETLPDVVPLRSTEANEDAGLSEFQGEVVQLAGVLNGDHFLSSFPDEMSKKMSVKQAHGYVKGAVSRFIRASKEAIKLGADQSAIVDMTSSLITRSSIKN
;
A
#
# COMPACT_ATOMS: atom_id res chain seq x y z
N MET A 1 48.33 21.22 -7.00
CA MET A 1 47.95 19.89 -6.45
C MET A 1 48.01 20.05 -4.93
N ASN A 2 46.95 20.05 -4.14
CA ASN A 2 45.75 19.22 -4.15
C ASN A 2 44.47 20.05 -3.95
N ARG A 3 43.40 19.58 -4.58
CA ARG A 3 42.08 20.19 -4.57
C ARG A 3 41.48 20.05 -3.18
N SER A 4 41.11 21.17 -2.57
CA SER A 4 40.17 21.21 -1.47
C SER A 4 38.89 20.51 -1.92
N ALA A 5 38.51 19.46 -1.20
CA ALA A 5 37.19 18.86 -1.31
C ALA A 5 36.18 19.94 -0.92
N VAL A 6 35.67 20.65 -1.92
CA VAL A 6 34.43 21.39 -1.84
C VAL A 6 33.41 20.36 -1.38
N SER A 7 33.00 20.47 -0.11
CA SER A 7 31.91 19.68 0.45
C SER A 7 30.67 19.97 -0.38
N VAL A 8 30.39 19.08 -1.34
CA VAL A 8 29.15 19.04 -2.10
C VAL A 8 28.07 18.52 -1.17
N PHE A 9 27.72 19.35 -0.19
CA PHE A 9 26.49 19.29 0.58
C PHE A 9 26.06 20.74 0.81
N GLN A 10 25.90 21.45 -0.30
CA GLN A 10 25.00 22.59 -0.36
C GLN A 10 23.59 22.02 -0.25
N PHE A 11 23.19 21.76 1.00
CA PHE A 11 21.89 21.22 1.36
C PHE A 11 20.81 22.12 0.78
N LEU A 12 19.96 21.52 -0.05
CA LEU A 12 18.75 22.08 -0.62
C LEU A 12 17.91 22.72 0.49
N SER A 13 17.77 24.04 0.47
CA SER A 13 17.03 24.83 1.49
C SER A 13 15.50 24.69 1.42
N PHE A 14 14.95 23.55 0.97
CA PHE A 14 13.51 23.44 0.68
C PHE A 14 12.81 22.12 1.07
N SER A 15 13.37 21.32 1.98
CA SER A 15 12.53 20.33 2.68
C SER A 15 12.99 20.14 4.12
N GLU A 16 12.59 21.07 4.99
CA GLU A 16 12.80 20.94 6.45
C GLU A 16 11.80 19.95 7.08
N PHE A 17 10.72 19.58 6.39
CA PHE A 17 9.63 18.78 6.98
C PHE A 17 9.52 17.40 6.32
N GLU A 18 9.65 16.35 7.15
CA GLU A 18 9.60 14.94 6.78
C GLU A 18 8.81 14.15 7.84
N HIS A 19 8.54 12.86 7.65
CA HIS A 19 7.88 12.05 8.69
C HIS A 19 8.61 12.11 10.05
N SER A 20 9.94 12.18 10.02
CA SER A 20 10.77 12.30 11.21
C SER A 20 10.57 13.63 11.97
N SER A 21 10.01 14.66 11.33
CA SER A 21 9.65 15.93 11.97
C SER A 21 8.64 15.75 13.10
N ILE A 22 7.80 14.71 13.05
CA ILE A 22 6.83 14.42 14.14
C ILE A 22 7.58 14.06 15.42
N ALA A 23 8.48 13.07 15.36
CA ALA A 23 9.27 12.64 16.51
C ALA A 23 10.21 13.76 17.00
N ALA A 24 10.83 14.50 16.08
CA ALA A 24 11.67 15.65 16.41
C ALA A 24 10.87 16.76 17.15
N THR A 25 9.64 17.03 16.71
CA THR A 25 8.74 17.99 17.36
C THR A 25 8.39 17.55 18.77
N MET A 26 7.99 16.29 18.98
CA MET A 26 7.66 15.77 20.31
C MET A 26 8.86 15.84 21.25
N LYS A 27 10.04 15.45 20.75
CA LYS A 27 11.27 15.51 21.52
C LYS A 27 11.55 16.92 22.04
N LYS A 28 11.38 17.93 21.17
CA LYS A 28 11.61 19.34 21.50
C LYS A 28 10.52 19.91 22.42
N MET A 29 9.24 19.67 22.12
CA MET A 29 8.11 20.20 22.91
C MET A 29 8.09 19.69 24.36
N PHE A 30 8.50 18.45 24.58
CA PHE A 30 8.49 17.80 25.91
C PHE A 30 9.88 17.74 26.56
N ASP A 31 10.89 18.38 25.98
CA ASP A 31 12.28 18.38 26.47
C ASP A 31 12.81 16.98 26.81
N LEU A 32 12.60 16.03 25.90
CA LEU A 32 12.93 14.62 26.15
C LEU A 32 14.44 14.40 26.11
N SER A 33 15.00 14.01 27.26
CA SER A 33 16.43 13.77 27.49
C SER A 33 17.04 12.55 26.78
N SER A 34 16.22 11.75 26.10
CA SER A 34 16.70 10.61 25.30
C SER A 34 17.61 11.06 24.15
N ASN A 35 18.19 10.14 23.38
CA ASN A 35 18.81 10.51 22.10
C ASN A 35 17.74 10.61 20.99
N PHE A 36 18.11 11.16 19.84
CA PHE A 36 17.37 10.93 18.60
C PHE A 36 17.42 9.45 18.22
N LEU A 37 16.36 8.94 17.60
CA LEU A 37 16.28 7.54 17.16
C LEU A 37 17.14 7.27 15.92
N THR A 38 17.33 8.28 15.07
CA THR A 38 18.07 8.19 13.81
C THR A 38 18.87 9.47 13.52
N LEU A 39 19.59 9.53 12.39
CA LEU A 39 20.14 10.80 11.90
C LEU A 39 19.09 11.65 11.20
N ARG A 40 18.00 11.03 10.74
CA ARG A 40 16.94 11.70 9.97
C ARG A 40 16.02 12.53 10.88
N ASP A 41 15.67 12.05 12.07
CA ASP A 41 14.95 12.84 13.09
C ASP A 41 15.84 13.90 13.74
N ALA A 42 17.15 13.65 13.87
CA ALA A 42 18.09 14.68 14.33
C ALA A 42 18.19 15.87 13.37
N TRP A 43 18.02 15.64 12.06
CA TRP A 43 18.10 16.69 11.03
C TRP A 43 16.74 17.33 10.70
N ALA A 44 15.63 16.67 11.01
CA ALA A 44 14.30 17.13 10.63
C ALA A 44 13.90 18.43 11.35
N GLY A 45 13.32 19.36 10.61
CA GLY A 45 12.66 20.55 11.15
C GLY A 45 11.45 20.19 12.00
N THR A 46 11.08 21.07 12.93
CA THR A 46 10.03 20.84 13.93
C THR A 46 8.80 21.72 13.69
N PHE A 47 7.61 21.22 14.03
CA PHE A 47 6.34 21.93 13.90
C PHE A 47 6.02 22.85 15.09
N GLU A 48 7.02 23.25 15.87
CA GLU A 48 6.83 24.09 17.06
C GLU A 48 6.09 25.40 16.75
N HIS A 49 6.34 25.98 15.56
CA HIS A 49 5.62 27.16 15.15
C HIS A 49 4.12 26.88 14.94
N VAL A 50 3.73 25.66 14.55
CA VAL A 50 2.31 25.33 14.27
C VAL A 50 1.57 25.15 15.58
N VAL A 51 2.17 24.41 16.51
CA VAL A 51 1.54 24.01 17.78
C VAL A 51 1.72 25.04 18.90
N GLY A 52 2.77 25.86 18.83
CA GLY A 52 3.10 26.86 19.86
C GLY A 52 2.53 28.25 19.61
N GLN A 53 1.92 28.52 18.45
CA GLN A 53 1.34 29.83 18.12
C GLN A 53 0.03 30.12 18.86
N LEU A 54 -0.67 29.08 19.33
CA LEU A 54 -2.00 29.21 19.93
C LEU A 54 -1.97 28.85 21.41
N THR A 55 -2.68 29.64 22.22
CA THR A 55 -2.83 29.40 23.67
C THR A 55 -3.85 28.31 24.00
N SER A 56 -4.66 27.90 23.02
CA SER A 56 -5.63 26.82 23.14
C SER A 56 -5.82 26.11 21.78
N PRO A 57 -6.23 24.83 21.76
CA PRO A 57 -6.50 24.12 20.51
C PRO A 57 -7.57 24.80 19.66
N ARG A 58 -7.38 24.75 18.34
CA ARG A 58 -8.39 25.20 17.37
C ARG A 58 -9.66 24.37 17.48
N THR A 59 -10.82 25.04 17.46
CA THR A 59 -12.15 24.41 17.49
C THR A 59 -12.88 24.47 16.15
N ASP A 60 -12.26 25.05 15.12
CA ASP A 60 -12.81 25.25 13.78
C ASP A 60 -12.42 24.13 12.80
N CYS A 61 -12.01 22.96 13.32
CA CYS A 61 -11.70 21.80 12.49
C CYS A 61 -13.01 21.26 11.88
N PRO A 62 -13.14 21.18 10.53
CA PRO A 62 -14.33 20.65 9.91
C PRO A 62 -14.49 19.16 10.23
N GLU A 63 -15.60 18.79 10.86
CA GLU A 63 -15.92 17.38 11.15
C GLU A 63 -16.48 16.64 9.92
N THR A 64 -17.02 17.39 8.97
CA THR A 64 -17.56 16.87 7.72
C THR A 64 -16.88 17.54 6.55
N LEU A 65 -16.32 16.73 5.65
CA LEU A 65 -15.84 17.20 4.36
C LEU A 65 -17.01 17.30 3.38
N PRO A 66 -16.96 18.23 2.41
CA PRO A 66 -17.90 18.20 1.29
C PRO A 66 -17.77 16.87 0.53
N ASP A 67 -18.82 16.51 -0.20
CA ASP A 67 -18.78 15.31 -1.04
C ASP A 67 -17.57 15.36 -1.98
N VAL A 68 -16.86 14.24 -2.04
CA VAL A 68 -15.65 14.12 -2.85
C VAL A 68 -16.03 14.25 -4.31
N VAL A 69 -15.51 15.27 -4.99
CA VAL A 69 -15.66 15.38 -6.43
C VAL A 69 -14.92 14.21 -7.08
N PRO A 70 -15.54 13.51 -8.06
CA PRO A 70 -14.87 12.42 -8.76
C PRO A 70 -13.49 12.84 -9.28
N LEU A 71 -12.46 12.06 -8.98
CA LEU A 71 -11.08 12.32 -9.43
C LEU A 71 -10.93 12.24 -10.96
N ARG A 72 -11.91 11.64 -11.64
CA ARG A 72 -11.93 11.47 -13.10
C ARG A 72 -13.23 12.07 -13.63
N SER A 73 -13.15 12.70 -14.80
CA SER A 73 -14.33 13.22 -15.51
C SER A 73 -15.09 12.14 -16.28
N THR A 74 -14.53 10.94 -16.40
CA THR A 74 -15.09 9.83 -17.16
C THR A 74 -15.26 8.58 -16.31
N GLU A 75 -16.23 7.76 -16.69
CA GLU A 75 -16.40 6.40 -16.15
C GLU A 75 -15.20 5.50 -16.48
N ALA A 76 -15.12 4.35 -15.80
CA ALA A 76 -14.14 3.34 -16.12
C ALA A 76 -14.42 2.73 -17.51
N ASN A 77 -13.39 2.66 -18.36
CA ASN A 77 -13.50 1.92 -19.62
C ASN A 77 -13.39 0.41 -19.35
N GLU A 78 -14.52 -0.20 -19.02
CA GLU A 78 -14.63 -1.61 -18.63
C GLU A 78 -14.25 -2.60 -19.74
N ASP A 79 -14.39 -2.19 -21.01
CA ASP A 79 -14.13 -3.04 -22.18
C ASP A 79 -12.69 -2.89 -22.72
N ALA A 80 -11.91 -1.95 -22.17
CA ALA A 80 -10.50 -1.80 -22.51
C ALA A 80 -9.67 -3.01 -22.05
N GLY A 81 -8.55 -3.23 -22.74
CA GLY A 81 -7.47 -4.08 -22.23
C GLY A 81 -6.83 -3.48 -20.99
N LEU A 82 -6.12 -4.31 -20.23
CA LEU A 82 -5.51 -3.90 -18.97
C LEU A 82 -4.29 -3.00 -19.18
N SER A 83 -4.11 -2.03 -18.27
CA SER A 83 -2.80 -1.42 -18.08
C SER A 83 -1.81 -2.41 -17.46
N GLU A 84 -0.52 -2.12 -17.55
CA GLU A 84 0.54 -2.93 -16.92
C GLU A 84 0.24 -3.20 -15.44
N PHE A 85 0.01 -2.13 -14.68
CA PHE A 85 -0.33 -2.22 -13.26
C PHE A 85 -1.59 -3.06 -12.99
N GLN A 86 -2.65 -2.90 -13.80
CA GLN A 86 -3.85 -3.73 -13.66
C GLN A 86 -3.55 -5.21 -13.93
N GLY A 87 -2.64 -5.49 -14.88
CA GLY A 87 -2.13 -6.83 -15.15
C GLY A 87 -1.39 -7.43 -13.95
N GLU A 88 -0.53 -6.66 -13.27
CA GLU A 88 0.19 -7.09 -12.07
C GLU A 88 -0.77 -7.43 -10.92
N VAL A 89 -1.84 -6.64 -10.75
CA VAL A 89 -2.89 -6.92 -9.75
C VAL A 89 -3.60 -8.24 -10.07
N VAL A 90 -3.87 -8.53 -11.35
CA VAL A 90 -4.45 -9.82 -11.78
C VAL A 90 -3.48 -10.97 -11.51
N GLN A 91 -2.18 -10.78 -11.73
CA GLN A 91 -1.17 -11.81 -11.45
C GLN A 91 -1.12 -12.13 -9.94
N LEU A 92 -1.12 -11.11 -9.08
CA LEU A 92 -1.22 -11.30 -7.63
C LEU A 92 -2.50 -12.06 -7.25
N ALA A 93 -3.64 -11.70 -7.83
CA ALA A 93 -4.89 -12.42 -7.61
C ALA A 93 -4.81 -13.89 -8.07
N GLY A 94 -4.06 -14.19 -9.14
CA GLY A 94 -3.81 -15.56 -9.59
C GLY A 94 -3.01 -16.39 -8.59
N VAL A 95 -2.02 -15.79 -7.92
CA VAL A 95 -1.31 -16.45 -6.82
C VAL A 95 -2.27 -16.76 -5.67
N LEU A 96 -3.08 -15.77 -5.24
CA LEU A 96 -4.08 -15.96 -4.18
C LEU A 96 -5.14 -17.02 -4.54
N ASN A 97 -5.39 -17.23 -5.83
CA ASN A 97 -6.36 -18.21 -6.31
C ASN A 97 -5.77 -19.61 -6.50
N GLY A 98 -4.45 -19.78 -6.37
CA GLY A 98 -3.77 -21.04 -6.66
C GLY A 98 -3.51 -21.31 -8.15
N ASP A 99 -3.70 -20.32 -9.02
CA ASP A 99 -3.58 -20.45 -10.48
C ASP A 99 -2.14 -20.26 -10.98
N HIS A 100 -1.19 -20.01 -10.08
CA HIS A 100 0.23 -19.84 -10.41
C HIS A 100 0.89 -21.09 -11.01
N PHE A 101 0.25 -22.26 -10.91
CA PHE A 101 0.68 -23.49 -11.56
C PHE A 101 0.15 -23.68 -12.99
N LEU A 102 -0.76 -22.81 -13.46
CA LEU A 102 -1.34 -22.93 -14.80
C LEU A 102 -0.35 -22.44 -15.86
N SER A 103 -0.27 -23.13 -16.99
CA SER A 103 0.62 -22.77 -18.10
C SER A 103 0.30 -21.41 -18.75
N SER A 104 -0.90 -20.88 -18.51
CA SER A 104 -1.33 -19.55 -18.95
C SER A 104 -0.87 -18.41 -18.03
N PHE A 105 -0.24 -18.72 -16.90
CA PHE A 105 0.29 -17.74 -15.95
C PHE A 105 1.76 -17.40 -16.30
N PRO A 106 2.22 -16.16 -16.13
CA PRO A 106 1.49 -14.95 -15.72
C PRO A 106 0.94 -14.10 -16.90
N ASP A 107 1.50 -14.24 -18.10
CA ASP A 107 1.36 -13.23 -19.16
C ASP A 107 0.15 -13.41 -20.08
N GLU A 108 -0.32 -14.63 -20.29
CA GLU A 108 -1.41 -14.90 -21.23
C GLU A 108 -2.78 -14.54 -20.64
N MET A 109 -2.90 -14.60 -19.32
CA MET A 109 -4.12 -14.28 -18.59
C MET A 109 -4.43 -12.78 -18.68
N SER A 110 -3.48 -11.91 -18.33
CA SER A 110 -3.69 -10.46 -18.30
C SER A 110 -3.86 -9.85 -19.70
N LYS A 111 -3.21 -10.42 -20.73
CA LYS A 111 -3.28 -9.93 -22.11
C LYS A 111 -4.63 -10.18 -22.81
N LYS A 112 -5.41 -11.15 -22.32
CA LYS A 112 -6.65 -11.62 -22.99
C LYS A 112 -7.94 -11.18 -22.30
N MET A 113 -7.87 -10.34 -21.27
CA MET A 113 -9.04 -9.93 -20.50
C MET A 113 -9.28 -8.42 -20.54
N SER A 114 -10.56 -8.04 -20.50
CA SER A 114 -10.96 -6.66 -20.30
C SER A 114 -10.89 -6.24 -18.83
N VAL A 115 -10.88 -4.93 -18.57
CA VAL A 115 -10.95 -4.36 -17.20
C VAL A 115 -12.11 -4.96 -16.39
N LYS A 116 -13.27 -5.16 -17.01
CA LYS A 116 -14.45 -5.80 -16.38
C LYS A 116 -14.18 -7.23 -15.94
N GLN A 117 -13.56 -8.03 -16.80
CA GLN A 117 -13.23 -9.42 -16.53
C GLN A 117 -12.17 -9.52 -15.43
N ALA A 118 -11.15 -8.67 -15.49
CA ALA A 118 -10.13 -8.56 -14.46
C ALA A 118 -10.72 -8.22 -13.09
N HIS A 119 -11.63 -7.25 -13.03
CA HIS A 119 -12.32 -6.88 -11.79
C HIS A 119 -13.06 -8.08 -11.18
N GLY A 120 -13.84 -8.80 -11.99
CA GLY A 120 -14.58 -9.99 -11.54
C GLY A 120 -13.64 -11.09 -11.03
N TYR A 121 -12.54 -11.34 -11.74
CA TYR A 121 -11.53 -12.32 -11.36
C TYR A 121 -10.86 -11.98 -10.03
N VAL A 122 -10.32 -10.75 -9.89
CA VAL A 122 -9.64 -10.28 -8.68
C VAL A 122 -10.59 -10.32 -7.48
N LYS A 123 -11.82 -9.82 -7.64
CA LYS A 123 -12.83 -9.84 -6.57
C LYS A 123 -13.12 -11.27 -6.12
N GLY A 124 -13.25 -12.21 -7.06
CA GLY A 124 -13.47 -13.62 -6.77
C GLY A 124 -12.30 -14.28 -6.06
N ALA A 125 -11.07 -14.06 -6.54
CA ALA A 125 -9.85 -14.60 -5.94
C ALA A 125 -9.65 -14.15 -4.49
N VAL A 126 -9.73 -12.83 -4.25
CA VAL A 126 -9.59 -12.25 -2.91
C VAL A 126 -10.68 -12.75 -1.97
N SER A 127 -11.94 -12.81 -2.43
CA SER A 127 -13.05 -13.31 -1.61
C SER A 127 -12.86 -14.78 -1.21
N ARG A 128 -12.39 -15.62 -2.15
CA ARG A 128 -12.09 -17.04 -1.87
C ARG A 128 -10.95 -17.19 -0.88
N PHE A 129 -9.85 -16.48 -1.10
CA PHE A 129 -8.70 -16.48 -0.21
C PHE A 129 -9.09 -16.08 1.21
N ILE A 130 -9.75 -14.93 1.39
CA ILE A 130 -10.20 -14.46 2.72
C ILE A 130 -11.13 -15.47 3.39
N ARG A 131 -12.05 -16.09 2.65
CA ARG A 131 -12.95 -17.11 3.21
C ARG A 131 -12.17 -18.32 3.70
N ALA A 132 -11.26 -18.84 2.89
CA ALA A 132 -10.43 -19.99 3.25
C ALA A 132 -9.53 -19.66 4.47
N SER A 133 -8.95 -18.46 4.53
CA SER A 133 -8.19 -18.00 5.70
C SER A 133 -9.03 -17.96 6.97
N LYS A 134 -10.25 -17.42 6.90
CA LYS A 134 -11.18 -17.40 8.04
C LYS A 134 -11.58 -18.81 8.49
N GLU A 135 -11.76 -19.73 7.55
CA GLU A 135 -12.07 -21.13 7.86
C GLU A 135 -10.88 -21.83 8.50
N ALA A 136 -9.66 -21.65 7.98
CA ALA A 136 -8.43 -22.20 8.55
C ALA A 136 -8.23 -21.74 10.01
N ILE A 137 -8.41 -20.44 10.30
CA ILE A 137 -8.32 -19.90 11.66
C ILE A 137 -9.37 -20.55 12.58
N LYS A 138 -10.61 -20.73 12.11
CA LYS A 138 -11.66 -21.43 12.88
C LYS A 138 -11.31 -22.89 13.18
N LEU A 139 -10.53 -23.54 12.31
CA LEU A 139 -10.05 -24.91 12.48
C LEU A 139 -8.77 -25.01 13.32
N GLY A 140 -8.27 -23.90 13.87
CA GLY A 140 -7.10 -23.87 14.75
C GLY A 140 -5.77 -23.63 14.05
N ALA A 141 -5.77 -23.18 12.80
CA ALA A 141 -4.54 -22.69 12.17
C ALA A 141 -4.03 -21.43 12.89
N ASP A 142 -2.70 -21.25 12.89
CA ASP A 142 -2.06 -20.06 13.43
C ASP A 142 -2.52 -18.80 12.67
N GLN A 143 -2.67 -17.66 13.36
CA GLN A 143 -3.17 -16.43 12.74
C GLN A 143 -2.20 -15.82 11.71
N SER A 144 -0.92 -16.17 11.78
CA SER A 144 0.10 -15.79 10.81
C SER A 144 0.23 -16.80 9.65
N ALA A 145 -0.48 -17.93 9.70
CA ALA A 145 -0.44 -18.93 8.64
C ALA A 145 -1.10 -18.40 7.37
N ILE A 146 -0.37 -18.53 6.25
CA ILE A 146 -0.89 -18.19 4.93
C ILE A 146 -1.55 -19.45 4.36
N VAL A 147 -2.82 -19.33 3.96
CA VAL A 147 -3.53 -20.44 3.32
C VAL A 147 -3.04 -20.60 1.88
N ASP A 148 -2.48 -21.77 1.58
CA ASP A 148 -2.15 -22.15 0.21
C ASP A 148 -3.42 -22.63 -0.50
N MET A 149 -3.80 -21.93 -1.58
CA MET A 149 -5.01 -22.20 -2.33
C MET A 149 -4.67 -23.11 -3.51
N THR A 150 -5.50 -24.12 -3.76
CA THR A 150 -5.36 -24.97 -4.95
C THR A 150 -6.28 -24.48 -6.06
N SER A 151 -5.78 -24.47 -7.30
CA SER A 151 -6.60 -24.07 -8.45
C SER A 151 -7.84 -24.96 -8.56
N SER A 152 -9.01 -24.31 -8.68
CA SER A 152 -10.30 -24.98 -8.91
C SER A 152 -10.35 -25.81 -10.20
N LEU A 153 -9.44 -25.54 -11.15
CA LEU A 153 -9.34 -26.27 -12.42
C LEU A 153 -8.63 -27.61 -12.26
N ILE A 154 -7.66 -27.70 -11.36
CA ILE A 154 -6.91 -28.93 -11.08
C ILE A 154 -7.79 -29.92 -10.30
N THR A 155 -8.61 -29.42 -9.36
CA THR A 155 -9.55 -30.24 -8.58
C THR A 155 -10.66 -30.87 -9.42
N ARG A 156 -11.12 -30.23 -10.51
CA ARG A 156 -12.12 -30.82 -11.42
C ARG A 156 -11.59 -31.96 -12.29
N SER A 157 -10.30 -31.96 -12.63
CA SER A 157 -9.70 -33.05 -13.42
C SER A 157 -9.67 -34.39 -12.65
N SER A 158 -9.61 -34.32 -11.32
CA SER A 158 -9.54 -35.50 -10.45
C SER A 158 -10.89 -36.21 -10.21
N ILE A 159 -12.03 -35.64 -10.61
CA ILE A 159 -13.37 -36.22 -10.37
C ILE A 159 -13.89 -36.95 -11.62
N LYS A 160 -13.00 -37.63 -12.34
CA LYS A 160 -13.37 -38.64 -13.34
C LYS A 160 -12.91 -40.01 -12.85
N ASN A 161 -13.80 -40.72 -12.18
CA ASN A 161 -13.84 -42.18 -12.08
C ASN A 161 -15.31 -42.61 -12.19
#